data_AF-A0A6L3MIY2-F1
#
_entry.id   AF-A0A6L3MIY2-F1
#
_cell.length_a   1.000
_cell.length_b   1.000
_cell.length_c   1.000
_cell.angle_alpha   90.00
_cell.angle_beta   90.00
_cell.angle_gamma   90.00
#
_symmetry.space_group_name_H-M   'P 1'
#
loop_
_entity.id
_entity.type
_entity.pdbx_description
1 polymer ?
#
loop_
_entity_poly.entity_id
_entity_poly.type
_entity_poly.pdbx_seq_one_letter_code
_entity_poly.pdbx_strand_id
1 'polypeptide(L)'
;MHKLCSALIAIACLNLSGCATTLLSQALPNETTRTETVTLAKDQIIAIGQAVQNQQAQGIVFVGKDFSYLMTDGSAELSKLLHAIPADQRSLTSPSPLVLTM
;
A
#
# COMPACT_ATOMS: atom_id res chain seq x y z
N MET A 1 -5.47 57.72 -5.41
CA MET A 1 -6.64 56.97 -5.92
C MET A 1 -6.30 55.58 -6.45
N HIS A 2 -5.09 55.30 -6.96
CA HIS A 2 -4.70 53.95 -7.45
C HIS A 2 -4.67 52.83 -6.39
N LYS A 3 -4.27 53.12 -5.15
CA LYS A 3 -4.14 52.08 -4.08
C LYS A 3 -5.49 51.50 -3.63
N LEU A 4 -6.56 52.30 -3.66
CA LEU A 4 -7.92 51.88 -3.27
C LEU A 4 -8.57 51.00 -4.35
N CYS A 5 -8.31 51.31 -5.63
CA CYS A 5 -8.80 50.52 -6.75
C CYS A 5 -8.13 49.13 -6.82
N SER A 6 -6.83 49.05 -6.52
CA SER A 6 -6.09 47.77 -6.49
C SER A 6 -6.56 46.85 -5.36
N ALA A 7 -6.97 47.39 -4.21
CA ALA A 7 -7.49 46.59 -3.10
C ALA A 7 -8.87 45.97 -3.42
N LEU A 8 -9.74 46.71 -4.12
CA LEU A 8 -11.05 46.22 -4.57
C LEU A 8 -10.94 45.08 -5.58
N ILE A 9 -9.97 45.15 -6.51
CA ILE A 9 -9.73 44.07 -7.49
C ILE A 9 -9.21 42.81 -6.78
N ALA A 10 -8.31 42.95 -5.81
CA ALA A 10 -7.80 41.81 -5.04
C ALA A 10 -8.90 41.10 -4.24
N ILE A 11 -9.82 41.86 -3.63
CA ILE A 11 -10.97 41.30 -2.90
C ILE A 11 -11.93 40.60 -3.86
N ALA A 12 -12.17 41.15 -5.06
CA ALA A 12 -12.99 40.48 -6.07
C ALA A 12 -12.38 39.14 -6.52
N CYS A 13 -11.06 39.10 -6.78
CA CYS A 13 -10.38 37.87 -7.19
C CYS A 13 -10.42 36.75 -6.13
N LEU A 14 -10.38 37.10 -4.84
CA LEU A 14 -10.47 36.14 -3.73
C LEU A 14 -11.89 35.55 -3.57
N ASN A 15 -12.92 36.29 -3.98
CA ASN A 15 -14.30 35.81 -3.93
C ASN A 15 -14.70 34.94 -5.14
N LEU A 16 -14.08 35.15 -6.31
CA LEU A 16 -14.35 34.33 -7.50
C LEU A 16 -13.72 32.93 -7.44
N SER A 17 -12.60 32.74 -6.73
CA SER A 17 -11.97 31.43 -6.57
C SER A 17 -12.75 30.47 -5.68
N GLY A 18 -13.71 30.97 -4.89
CA GLY A 18 -14.56 30.15 -4.03
C GLY A 18 -15.68 29.41 -4.77
N CYS A 19 -16.13 29.91 -5.92
CA CYS A 19 -17.29 29.36 -6.63
C CYS A 19 -17.00 28.05 -7.40
N ALA A 20 -15.76 27.85 -7.87
CA ALA A 20 -15.38 26.62 -8.57
C ALA A 20 -15.23 25.45 -7.59
N THR A 21 -14.63 25.72 -6.42
CA THR A 21 -14.45 24.73 -5.36
C THR A 21 -15.78 24.23 -4.80
N THR A 22 -16.75 25.13 -4.59
CA THR A 22 -18.10 24.75 -4.14
C THR A 22 -18.86 23.96 -5.20
N LEU A 23 -18.72 24.29 -6.48
CA LEU A 23 -19.31 23.52 -7.59
C LEU A 23 -18.76 22.10 -7.67
N LEU A 24 -17.43 21.93 -7.54
CA LEU A 24 -16.79 20.61 -7.50
C LEU A 24 -17.26 19.79 -6.28
N SER A 25 -17.30 20.41 -5.10
CA SER A 25 -17.80 19.74 -3.89
C SER A 25 -19.30 19.38 -3.94
N GLN A 26 -20.12 20.16 -4.65
CA GLN A 26 -21.53 19.83 -4.90
C GLN A 26 -21.72 18.78 -5.99
N ALA A 27 -20.84 18.74 -7.00
CA ALA A 27 -20.87 17.77 -8.08
C ALA A 27 -20.37 16.39 -7.65
N LEU A 28 -19.46 16.31 -6.67
CA LEU A 28 -18.98 15.07 -6.06
C LEU A 28 -19.28 15.04 -4.54
N PRO A 29 -20.56 15.09 -4.12
CA PRO A 29 -20.93 15.27 -2.71
C PRO A 29 -20.74 14.00 -1.87
N ASN A 30 -20.27 12.90 -2.47
CA ASN A 30 -19.95 11.64 -1.81
C ASN A 30 -18.95 10.85 -2.67
N GLU A 31 -17.68 11.25 -2.63
CA GLU A 31 -16.57 10.40 -3.05
C GLU A 31 -16.57 9.14 -2.19
N THR A 32 -17.28 8.11 -2.64
CA THR A 32 -17.30 6.80 -1.97
C THR A 32 -16.19 5.98 -2.58
N THR A 33 -15.06 5.92 -1.89
CA THR A 33 -13.96 5.05 -2.27
C THR A 33 -14.42 3.60 -2.14
N ARG A 34 -14.72 2.96 -3.27
CA ARG A 34 -15.06 1.54 -3.32
C ARG A 34 -13.80 0.74 -3.63
N THR A 35 -13.20 0.16 -2.60
CA THR A 35 -12.08 -0.77 -2.76
C THR A 35 -12.61 -2.12 -3.19
N GLU A 36 -12.38 -2.50 -4.45
CA GLU A 36 -12.67 -3.84 -4.94
C GLU A 36 -11.39 -4.68 -4.89
N THR A 37 -11.40 -5.74 -4.09
CA THR A 37 -10.28 -6.68 -4.00
C THR A 37 -10.49 -7.79 -5.04
N VAL A 38 -9.62 -7.83 -6.05
CA VAL A 38 -9.64 -8.90 -7.06
C VAL A 38 -8.53 -9.89 -6.75
N THR A 39 -8.87 -11.17 -6.62
CA THR A 39 -7.87 -12.24 -6.52
C THR A 39 -7.34 -12.56 -7.91
N LEU A 40 -6.10 -12.15 -8.21
CA LEU A 40 -5.46 -12.38 -9.52
C LEU A 40 -5.02 -13.84 -9.68
N ALA A 41 -4.54 -14.47 -8.61
CA ALA A 41 -4.08 -15.84 -8.60
C ALA A 41 -4.15 -16.42 -7.18
N LYS A 42 -4.31 -17.74 -7.09
CA LYS A 42 -4.21 -18.50 -5.85
C LYS A 42 -3.11 -19.54 -6.01
N ASP A 43 -2.04 -19.38 -5.25
CA ASP A 43 -0.90 -20.31 -5.26
C ASP A 43 -0.66 -20.85 -3.84
N GLN A 44 -0.31 -22.13 -3.76
CA GLN A 44 0.06 -22.77 -2.50
C GLN A 44 1.54 -22.54 -2.22
N ILE A 45 1.84 -21.77 -1.18
CA ILE A 45 3.23 -21.58 -0.73
C ILE A 45 3.75 -22.86 -0.11
N ILE A 46 4.85 -23.38 -0.66
CA ILE A 46 5.52 -24.61 -0.23
C ILE A 46 6.84 -24.33 0.50
N ALA A 47 7.44 -23.16 0.30
CA ALA A 47 8.64 -22.74 1.03
C ALA A 47 8.75 -21.22 1.14
N ILE A 48 9.49 -20.78 2.15
CA ILE A 48 9.84 -19.38 2.38
C ILE A 48 11.37 -19.30 2.55
N GLY A 49 12.01 -18.38 1.85
CA GLY A 49 13.46 -18.17 1.90
C GLY A 49 13.84 -16.70 1.86
N GLN A 50 15.14 -16.42 1.94
CA GLN A 50 15.69 -15.07 1.79
C GLN A 50 16.49 -15.00 0.50
N ALA A 51 16.19 -14.02 -0.36
CA ALA A 51 17.02 -13.73 -1.52
C ALA A 51 18.26 -12.96 -1.06
N VAL A 52 19.44 -13.46 -1.41
CA VAL A 52 20.72 -12.81 -1.12
C VAL A 52 21.50 -12.65 -2.41
N GLN A 53 21.93 -11.43 -2.68
CA GLN A 53 22.82 -11.11 -3.80
C GLN A 53 23.96 -10.25 -3.26
N ASN A 54 25.20 -10.58 -3.61
CA ASN A 54 26.40 -9.87 -3.14
C ASN A 54 26.42 -9.67 -1.61
N GLN A 55 26.07 -10.72 -0.87
CA GLN A 55 25.99 -10.72 0.60
C GLN A 55 24.94 -9.76 1.21
N GLN A 56 24.09 -9.16 0.38
CA GLN A 56 23.02 -8.27 0.81
C GLN A 56 21.66 -8.94 0.62
N ALA A 57 20.82 -8.85 1.65
CA ALA A 57 19.45 -9.31 1.59
C ALA A 57 18.65 -8.45 0.59
N GLN A 58 18.02 -9.12 -0.38
CA GLN A 58 17.20 -8.49 -1.43
C GLN A 58 15.70 -8.57 -1.12
N GLY A 59 15.31 -9.48 -0.21
CA GLY A 59 13.92 -9.66 0.18
C GLY A 59 13.63 -11.07 0.66
N ILE A 60 12.35 -11.35 0.93
CA ILE A 60 11.85 -12.69 1.23
C ILE A 60 11.25 -13.28 -0.04
N VAL A 61 11.60 -14.53 -0.33
CA VAL A 61 11.05 -15.29 -1.44
C VAL A 61 10.00 -16.25 -0.92
N PHE A 62 8.79 -16.15 -1.43
CA PHE A 62 7.75 -17.16 -1.28
C PHE A 62 7.79 -18.07 -2.50
N VAL A 63 8.08 -19.35 -2.29
CA VAL A 63 8.05 -20.36 -3.35
C VAL A 63 6.67 -20.99 -3.32
N GLY A 64 5.86 -20.63 -4.32
CA GLY A 64 4.60 -21.28 -4.62
C GLY A 64 4.80 -22.57 -5.41
N LYS A 65 3.69 -23.28 -5.63
CA LYS A 65 3.66 -24.46 -6.50
C LYS A 65 3.83 -24.08 -7.96
N ASP A 66 3.27 -22.93 -8.35
CA ASP A 66 3.24 -22.47 -9.74
C ASP A 66 4.23 -21.32 -9.98
N PHE A 67 4.42 -20.41 -9.03
CA PHE A 67 5.29 -19.24 -9.17
C PHE A 67 6.17 -18.96 -7.94
N SER A 68 7.25 -18.19 -8.13
CA SER A 68 8.04 -17.61 -7.04
C SER A 68 7.75 -16.12 -6.92
N TYR A 69 7.57 -15.64 -5.69
CA TYR A 69 7.24 -14.25 -5.40
C TYR A 69 8.34 -13.63 -4.53
N LEU A 70 8.81 -12.44 -4.89
CA LEU A 70 9.77 -11.67 -4.10
C LEU A 70 9.05 -10.53 -3.38
N MET A 71 9.13 -10.52 -2.05
CA MET A 71 8.68 -9.42 -1.21
C MET A 71 9.89 -8.55 -0.84
N THR A 72 9.86 -7.31 -1.29
CA THR A 72 10.89 -6.29 -1.01
C THR A 72 10.50 -5.41 0.17
N ASP A 73 9.23 -4.99 0.23
CA ASP A 73 8.73 -4.13 1.30
C ASP A 73 8.29 -4.96 2.51
N GLY A 74 8.69 -4.55 3.71
CA GLY A 74 8.39 -5.28 4.95
C GLY A 74 9.15 -6.61 5.12
N SER A 75 10.07 -6.94 4.20
CA SER A 75 10.83 -8.19 4.24
C SER A 75 11.79 -8.26 5.43
N ALA A 76 12.31 -7.12 5.88
CA ALA A 76 13.20 -7.06 7.03
C ALA A 76 12.45 -7.40 8.34
N GLU A 77 11.26 -6.85 8.52
CA GLU A 77 10.38 -7.09 9.67
C GLU A 77 9.92 -8.55 9.70
N LEU A 78 9.41 -9.06 8.57
CA LEU A 78 9.01 -10.46 8.48
C LEU A 78 10.20 -11.39 8.71
N SER A 79 11.38 -11.06 8.18
CA SER A 79 12.59 -11.87 8.40
C SER A 79 12.95 -11.93 9.89
N LYS A 80 12.88 -10.81 10.62
CA LYS A 80 13.10 -10.79 12.07
C LYS A 80 12.09 -11.68 12.81
N LEU A 81 10.81 -11.61 12.44
CA LEU A 81 9.76 -12.45 13.03
C LEU A 81 10.02 -13.94 12.77
N LEU A 82 10.37 -14.33 11.55
CA LEU A 82 10.70 -15.71 11.20
C LEU A 82 11.96 -16.20 11.92
N HIS A 83 12.96 -15.33 12.08
CA HIS A 83 14.19 -15.67 12.80
C HIS A 83 13.99 -15.77 14.32
N ALA A 84 13.00 -15.07 14.89
CA ALA A 84 12.63 -15.19 16.30
C ALA A 84 12.02 -16.56 16.64
N ILE A 85 11.48 -17.27 15.65
CA ILE A 85 11.00 -18.64 15.82
C ILE A 85 12.23 -19.58 15.85
N PRO A 86 12.37 -20.46 16.85
CA PRO A 86 13.43 -21.47 16.89
C PRO A 86 13.41 -22.37 15.64
N ALA A 87 14.58 -22.74 15.11
CA ALA A 87 14.68 -23.43 13.81
C ALA A 87 13.95 -24.77 13.78
N ASP A 88 13.94 -25.50 14.89
CA ASP A 88 13.20 -26.75 15.11
C ASP A 88 11.68 -26.55 15.13
N GLN A 89 11.20 -25.32 15.33
CA GLN A 89 9.79 -24.93 15.37
C GLN A 89 9.33 -24.18 14.11
N ARG A 90 10.19 -23.99 13.11
CA ARG A 90 9.86 -23.30 11.85
C ARG A 90 9.07 -24.17 10.85
N SER A 91 8.66 -25.38 11.25
CA SER A 91 7.71 -26.18 10.48
C SER A 91 6.29 -25.64 10.70
N LEU A 92 5.86 -24.77 9.79
CA LEU A 92 4.50 -24.22 9.80
C LEU A 92 3.55 -25.21 9.14
N THR A 93 3.14 -26.25 9.86
CA THR A 93 2.05 -27.14 9.43
C THR A 93 0.71 -26.54 9.85
N SER A 94 0.15 -25.66 9.02
CA SER A 94 -1.24 -25.23 9.18
C SER A 94 -2.14 -26.07 8.27
N PRO A 95 -3.15 -26.77 8.79
CA PRO A 95 -4.16 -27.43 7.95
C PRO A 95 -5.03 -26.43 7.17
N SER A 96 -4.98 -25.14 7.56
CA SER A 96 -5.73 -24.06 6.94
C SER A 96 -4.80 -23.14 6.14
N PRO A 97 -5.24 -22.61 4.98
CA PRO A 97 -4.47 -21.61 4.24
C PRO A 97 -4.13 -20.42 5.14
N LEU A 98 -2.89 -19.92 5.05
CA LEU A 98 -2.48 -18.68 5.70
C LEU A 98 -3.31 -17.54 5.11
N VAL A 99 -4.30 -17.08 5.88
CA VAL A 99 -5.10 -15.89 5.52
C VAL A 99 -4.40 -14.69 6.13
N LEU A 100 -3.69 -13.91 5.30
CA LEU A 100 -3.15 -12.61 5.68
C LEU A 100 -4.29 -11.58 5.57
N THR A 101 -4.95 -11.28 6.68
CA THR A 101 -5.89 -10.15 6.75
C THR A 101 -5.10 -8.86 6.96
N MET A 102 -5.25 -7.91 6.05
CA MET A 102 -4.78 -6.53 6.23
C MET A 102 -5.77 -5.72 7.05
#